data_AF-C0BWF3-F1
#
_entry.id   AF-C0BWF3-F1
#
_cell.length_a   1.000
_cell.length_b   1.000
_cell.length_c   1.000
_cell.angle_alpha   90.00
_cell.angle_beta   90.00
_cell.angle_gamma   90.00
#
_symmetry.space_group_name_H-M   'P 1'
#
loop_
_entity.id
_entity.type
_entity.pdbx_description
1 polymer ?
#
loop_
_entity_poly.entity_id
_entity_poly.type
_entity_poly.pdbx_seq_one_letter_code
_entity_poly.pdbx_strand_id
1 'polypeptide(L)'
;MNSSEKRRRQLLDETRYLYSDRKVPPAVHPRYGAAYHKLYGEEETGAVSTFGIRVFLCFMLFAAFVAMENNGIEVKHVSSDRVIQEITTDMDVAEVWKNL
;
A
#
# COMPACT_ATOMS: atom_id res chain seq x y z
N MET A 1 -24.40 -31.85 0.01
CA MET A 1 -24.62 -31.02 1.22
C MET A 1 -25.87 -31.53 1.92
N ASN A 2 -25.68 -32.12 3.09
CA ASN A 2 -26.74 -32.74 3.89
C ASN A 2 -27.72 -31.67 4.42
N SER A 3 -28.98 -32.02 4.69
CA SER A 3 -30.00 -31.10 5.22
C SER A 3 -29.56 -30.47 6.55
N SER A 4 -28.88 -31.24 7.40
CA SER A 4 -28.31 -30.77 8.66
C SER A 4 -27.19 -29.73 8.47
N GLU A 5 -26.37 -29.88 7.44
CA GLU A 5 -25.30 -28.92 7.12
C GLU A 5 -25.87 -27.59 6.64
N LYS A 6 -26.93 -27.63 5.82
CA LYS A 6 -27.64 -26.43 5.37
C LYS A 6 -28.24 -25.67 6.54
N ARG A 7 -28.92 -26.37 7.46
CA ARG A 7 -29.50 -25.74 8.67
C ARG A 7 -28.42 -25.13 9.56
N ARG A 8 -27.29 -25.83 9.76
CA ARG A 8 -26.16 -25.31 10.54
C ARG A 8 -25.60 -24.03 9.93
N ARG A 9 -25.47 -23.96 8.60
CA ARG A 9 -24.99 -22.78 7.90
C ARG A 9 -25.93 -21.58 8.07
N GLN A 10 -27.24 -21.80 7.92
CA GLN A 10 -28.25 -20.76 8.10
C GLN A 10 -28.25 -20.16 9.51
N LEU A 11 -28.17 -20.99 10.56
CA LEU A 11 -28.11 -20.52 11.95
C LEU A 11 -26.85 -19.68 12.23
N LEU A 12 -25.73 -20.04 11.61
CA LEU A 12 -24.49 -19.28 11.73
C LEU A 12 -24.58 -17.92 11.03
N ASP A 13 -25.19 -17.86 9.84
CA ASP A 13 -25.42 -16.62 9.10
C ASP A 13 -26.37 -15.67 9.85
N GLU A 14 -27.44 -16.20 10.45
CA GLU A 14 -28.40 -15.43 11.26
C GLU A 14 -27.74 -14.88 12.54
N THR A 15 -26.96 -15.72 13.23
CA THR A 15 -26.17 -15.28 14.40
C THR A 15 -25.19 -14.18 13.99
N ARG A 16 -24.54 -14.31 12.83
CA ARG A 16 -23.62 -13.29 12.31
C ARG A 16 -24.34 -11.98 12.06
N TYR A 17 -25.51 -12.00 11.42
CA TYR A 17 -26.32 -10.80 11.20
C TYR A 17 -26.64 -10.09 12.52
N LEU A 18 -27.06 -10.83 13.54
CA LEU A 18 -27.38 -10.29 14.87
C LEU A 18 -26.17 -9.65 15.58
N TYR A 19 -24.96 -10.18 15.37
CA TYR A 19 -23.72 -9.66 15.97
C TYR A 19 -22.85 -8.83 14.98
N SER A 20 -23.34 -8.56 13.77
CA SER A 20 -22.57 -7.98 12.65
C SER A 20 -22.19 -6.51 12.80
N ASP A 21 -22.69 -5.82 13.83
CA ASP A 21 -22.31 -4.44 14.13
C ASP A 21 -20.79 -4.28 14.36
N ARG A 22 -20.08 -5.38 14.63
CA ARG A 22 -18.61 -5.44 14.55
C ARG A 22 -18.19 -6.12 13.24
N LYS A 23 -17.91 -5.32 12.20
CA LYS A 23 -17.20 -5.74 10.97
C LYS A 23 -15.76 -6.26 11.21
N VAL A 24 -15.36 -6.46 12.45
CA VAL A 24 -14.01 -6.89 12.82
C VAL A 24 -14.05 -8.39 13.09
N PRO A 25 -13.26 -9.21 12.37
CA PRO A 25 -13.18 -10.64 12.66
C PRO A 25 -12.73 -10.82 14.12
N PRO A 26 -13.31 -11.81 14.85
CA PRO A 26 -12.91 -12.11 16.21
C PRO A 26 -11.41 -12.41 16.27
N ALA A 27 -10.78 -12.14 17.41
CA ALA A 27 -9.38 -12.48 17.62
C ALA A 27 -9.22 -14.02 17.64
N VAL A 28 -8.73 -14.58 16.54
CA VAL A 28 -8.48 -16.02 16.40
C VAL A 28 -6.99 -16.29 16.61
N HIS A 29 -6.67 -17.34 17.37
CA HIS A 29 -5.30 -17.77 17.57
C HIS A 29 -4.66 -18.22 16.23
N PRO A 30 -3.39 -17.86 15.92
CA PRO A 30 -2.77 -18.11 14.61
C PRO A 30 -2.86 -19.57 14.13
N ARG A 31 -2.72 -20.54 15.06
CA ARG A 31 -2.86 -21.99 14.79
C ARG A 31 -4.19 -22.38 14.15
N TYR A 32 -5.28 -21.68 14.47
CA TYR A 32 -6.63 -21.98 13.99
C TYR A 32 -7.11 -20.97 12.94
N GLY A 33 -6.26 -20.01 12.56
CA GLY A 33 -6.58 -18.97 11.59
C GLY A 33 -7.05 -19.55 10.26
N ALA A 34 -6.35 -20.55 9.73
CA ALA A 34 -6.70 -21.19 8.45
C ALA A 34 -8.08 -21.88 8.48
N ALA A 35 -8.40 -22.58 9.57
CA ALA A 35 -9.70 -23.24 9.73
C ALA A 35 -10.83 -22.22 9.85
N TYR A 36 -10.60 -21.13 10.58
CA TYR A 36 -11.54 -20.02 10.68
C TYR A 36 -11.78 -19.35 9.33
N HIS A 37 -10.72 -19.00 8.59
CA HIS A 37 -10.86 -18.38 7.25
C HIS A 37 -11.54 -19.33 6.25
N LYS A 38 -11.29 -20.64 6.33
CA LYS A 38 -11.98 -21.63 5.49
C LYS A 38 -13.49 -21.69 5.75
N LEU A 39 -13.92 -21.48 7.00
CA LEU A 39 -15.32 -21.57 7.43
C LEU A 39 -16.06 -20.23 7.36
N TYR A 40 -15.34 -19.13 7.58
CA TYR A 40 -15.92 -17.81 7.88
C TYR A 40 -15.19 -16.65 7.19
N GLY A 41 -14.06 -16.90 6.56
CA GLY A 41 -13.42 -15.91 5.70
C GLY A 41 -14.42 -15.56 4.61
N GLU A 42 -14.76 -14.28 4.51
CA GLU A 42 -15.23 -13.79 3.22
C GLU A 42 -14.12 -14.14 2.22
N GLU A 43 -14.49 -14.46 0.97
CA GLU A 43 -13.52 -14.29 -0.10
C GLU A 43 -12.99 -12.88 0.09
N GLU A 44 -11.78 -12.74 0.62
CA GLU A 44 -11.12 -11.46 0.69
C GLU A 44 -11.19 -11.02 -0.76
N THR A 45 -12.07 -10.05 -1.03
CA THR A 45 -12.17 -9.40 -2.32
C THR A 45 -10.84 -8.71 -2.42
N GLY A 46 -9.86 -9.47 -2.95
CA GLY A 46 -8.46 -9.36 -2.56
C GLY A 46 -8.08 -7.91 -2.66
N ALA A 47 -7.63 -7.33 -1.55
CA ALA A 47 -7.41 -5.89 -1.42
C ALA A 47 -6.84 -5.36 -2.75
N VAL A 48 -7.65 -4.57 -3.48
CA VAL A 48 -7.41 -4.27 -4.88
C VAL A 48 -5.98 -3.76 -5.01
N SER A 49 -5.10 -4.59 -5.57
CA SER A 49 -3.67 -4.37 -5.47
C SER A 49 -3.31 -3.20 -6.38
N THR A 50 -3.08 -2.04 -5.79
CA THR A 50 -2.65 -0.82 -6.48
C THR A 50 -1.16 -0.86 -6.87
N PHE A 51 -0.53 -2.03 -6.81
CA PHE A 51 0.88 -2.21 -7.18
C PHE A 51 1.12 -1.94 -8.66
N GLY A 52 0.30 -2.52 -9.55
CA GLY A 52 0.47 -2.33 -11.00
C GLY A 52 0.35 -0.86 -11.43
N ILE A 53 -0.64 -0.14 -10.91
CA ILE A 53 -0.81 1.28 -11.23
C ILE A 53 0.33 2.14 -10.68
N ARG A 54 0.84 1.83 -9.48
CA ARG A 54 2.02 2.51 -8.92
C ARG A 54 3.25 2.31 -9.81
N VAL A 55 3.52 1.07 -10.21
CA VAL A 55 4.67 0.74 -11.09
C VAL A 55 4.53 1.45 -12.45
N PHE A 56 3.34 1.42 -13.04
CA PHE A 56 3.06 2.13 -14.29
C PHE A 56 3.30 3.64 -14.17
N LEU A 57 2.78 4.27 -13.10
CA LEU A 57 2.99 5.70 -12.85
C LEU A 57 4.48 6.04 -12.67
N CYS A 58 5.25 5.19 -11.96
CA CYS A 58 6.68 5.39 -11.81
C CYS A 58 7.42 5.38 -13.15
N PHE A 59 7.14 4.40 -14.02
CA PHE A 59 7.74 4.36 -15.35
C PHE A 59 7.31 5.52 -16.24
N MET A 60 6.04 5.93 -16.17
CA MET A 60 5.53 7.07 -16.92
C MET A 60 6.21 8.39 -16.51
N LEU A 61 6.33 8.64 -15.19
CA LEU A 61 7.00 9.83 -14.66
C LEU A 61 8.50 9.82 -15.01
N PHE A 62 9.15 8.66 -14.93
CA PHE A 62 10.55 8.52 -15.32
C PHE A 62 10.77 8.81 -16.81
N ALA A 63 9.94 8.24 -17.69
CA ALA A 63 10.01 8.51 -19.13
C ALA A 63 9.75 10.00 -19.45
N ALA A 64 8.80 10.63 -18.75
CA ALA A 64 8.54 12.06 -18.89
C ALA A 64 9.75 12.91 -18.45
N PHE A 65 10.43 12.54 -17.36
CA PHE A 65 11.65 13.19 -16.91
C PHE A 65 12.77 13.06 -17.95
N VAL A 66 13.04 11.86 -18.45
CA VAL A 66 14.06 11.63 -19.50
C VAL A 66 13.73 12.39 -20.78
N ALA A 67 12.45 12.44 -21.17
CA ALA A 67 12.01 13.20 -22.33
C ALA A 67 12.15 14.73 -22.12
N MET A 68 11.90 15.21 -20.90
CA MET A 68 12.10 16.63 -20.54
C MET A 68 13.59 16.99 -20.61
N GLU A 69 14.46 16.14 -20.07
CA GLU A 69 15.91 16.30 -20.10
C GLU A 69 16.45 16.28 -21.53
N ASN A 70 16.02 15.31 -22.37
CA ASN A 70 16.47 15.20 -23.76
C ASN A 70 15.95 16.34 -24.66
N ASN A 71 14.77 16.89 -24.39
CA ASN A 71 14.21 18.00 -25.15
C ASN A 71 14.67 19.38 -24.64
N GLY A 72 15.52 19.43 -23.61
CA GLY A 72 16.02 20.68 -23.02
C GLY A 72 14.90 21.58 -22.47
N ILE A 73 13.76 21.00 -22.08
CA ILE A 73 12.64 21.76 -21.54
C ILE A 73 12.97 22.08 -20.08
N GLU A 74 13.54 23.26 -19.86
CA GLU A 74 13.82 23.78 -18.52
C GLU A 74 12.50 24.12 -17.78
N VAL A 75 11.89 23.12 -17.16
CA VAL A 75 10.85 23.40 -16.16
C VAL A 75 11.55 23.83 -14.87
N LYS A 76 11.62 25.16 -14.68
CA LYS A 76 11.96 25.81 -13.42
C LYS A 76 13.45 25.85 -13.03
N HIS A 77 14.36 26.02 -14.00
CA HIS A 77 15.79 26.33 -13.79
C HIS A 77 16.54 25.45 -12.76
N VAL A 78 16.09 24.21 -12.53
CA VAL A 78 16.83 23.23 -11.73
C VAL A 78 17.40 22.20 -12.70
N SER A 79 18.65 22.39 -13.09
CA SER A 79 19.41 21.42 -13.88
C SER A 79 19.92 20.29 -12.97
N SER A 80 20.08 19.09 -13.53
CA SER A 80 20.68 17.93 -12.83
C SER A 80 22.04 18.28 -12.22
N ASP A 81 22.82 19.12 -12.89
CA ASP A 81 24.11 19.62 -12.41
C ASP A 81 23.99 20.42 -11.11
N ARG A 82 22.92 21.22 -10.97
CA ARG A 82 22.69 22.01 -9.75
C ARG A 82 22.36 21.12 -8.56
N VAL A 83 21.59 20.05 -8.78
CA VAL A 83 21.25 19.06 -7.74
C VAL A 83 22.49 18.28 -7.31
N ILE A 84 23.32 17.84 -8.27
CA ILE A 84 24.58 17.15 -7.95
C ILE A 84 25.52 18.08 -7.20
N GLN A 85 25.63 19.34 -7.63
CA GLN A 85 26.44 20.34 -6.96
C GLN A 85 25.97 20.56 -5.51
N GLU A 86 24.67 20.71 -5.27
CA GLU A 86 24.15 20.89 -3.90
C GLU A 86 24.31 19.63 -3.02
N ILE A 87 24.23 18.42 -3.58
CA ILE A 87 24.47 17.18 -2.83
C ILE A 87 25.96 16.96 -2.53
N THR A 88 26.84 17.34 -3.45
CA THR A 88 28.30 17.20 -3.30
C THR A 88 28.94 18.33 -2.50
N THR A 89 28.23 19.44 -2.33
CA THR A 89 28.66 20.48 -1.40
C THR A 89 28.44 19.95 0.00
N ASP A 90 29.48 19.35 0.57
CA ASP A 90 29.56 19.06 2.00
C ASP A 90 29.36 20.41 2.72
N MET A 91 28.15 20.65 3.24
CA MET A 91 27.95 21.75 4.17
C MET A 91 28.78 21.40 5.38
N ASP A 92 29.92 22.07 5.56
CA ASP A 92 30.77 21.89 6.73
C ASP A 92 29.95 22.26 7.97
N VAL A 93 29.34 21.25 8.59
CA VAL A 93 28.40 21.39 9.69
C VAL A 93 29.09 22.12 10.85
N ALA A 94 30.42 22.01 10.95
CA ALA A 94 31.23 22.70 11.95
C ALA A 94 31.21 24.23 11.79
N GLU A 95 31.05 24.76 10.57
CA GLU A 95 31.02 26.20 10.31
C GLU A 95 29.65 26.81 10.62
N VAL A 96 28.57 26.07 10.40
CA VAL A 96 27.21 26.48 10.77
C VAL A 96 27.05 26.57 12.29
N TRP A 97 27.64 25.63 13.04
CA TRP A 97 27.60 25.62 14.50
C TRP A 97 28.45 26.73 15.17
N LYS A 98 29.44 27.29 14.46
CA LYS A 98 30.19 28.46 14.95
C LYS A 98 29.46 29.79 14.77
N ASN A 99 28.47 29.83 13.89
CA ASN A 99 27.69 31.03 13.56
C ASN A 99 26.33 31.08 14.29
N LEU A 100 26.07 30.17 15.24
CA LEU A 100 24.92 30.17 16.15
C LEU A 100 25.36 30.61 17.55
#